data_AF-A0A7X7TRX9-F1
#
_entry.id   AF-A0A7X7TRX9-F1
#
_cell.length_a   1.000
_cell.length_b   1.000
_cell.length_c   1.000
_cell.angle_alpha   90.00
_cell.angle_beta   90.00
_cell.angle_gamma   90.00
#
_symmetry.space_group_name_H-M   'P 1'
#
loop_
_entity.id
_entity.type
_entity.pdbx_description
1 polymer ?
#
loop_
_entity_poly.entity_id
_entity_poly.type
_entity_poly.pdbx_seq_one_letter_code
_entity_poly.pdbx_strand_id
1 'polypeptide(L)'
;MEYFDKLFDGIDESLKEEFMAVKELQEKDFQGHKEEFAEVFWNVYMAVCECISEDSPTEQRLLIRLGLIDPRYLSKDDLERIKETFSKQDSDVFYYVDEWLIAVKSGKIAPSTFEDVIQDTHAQRTFDITWIEKEYERKIFERTIEEDKLKDLTKGVQSKGPYSKAVYVIFDEIIKSIGNLRRMDNEIKSLFETLQNAKEQNQSLRNATLKSDKSKDKESISTEPQVIRQMMRKVIGKLGNQYPALISNYMKDISMVLSKKVLSSMFEEFKHIDPTTLNRDIRGANVYMPPYVILVPGYGEVGFCWEPVEGTNIYGRGRLVVPIFSKKGSEPFFQAFGEYRWKIDKELSFGRWMEEGLTGEYYQYLEKNNYKGSPVDAFVKDYVMWVTKEASGIQKLDKEVRNIFWRYMPFDDSIKEKLSKVSYVYQQLWEKDLRKRKSKER
;
A
#
# COMPACT_ATOMS: atom_id res chain seq x y z
N MET A 1 6.26 -41.25 -4.25
CA MET A 1 6.87 -41.21 -2.91
C MET A 1 7.94 -40.14 -2.88
N GLU A 2 8.94 -40.18 -3.76
CA GLU A 2 10.04 -39.19 -3.79
C GLU A 2 9.61 -37.70 -3.76
N TYR A 3 8.54 -37.32 -4.47
CA TYR A 3 8.02 -35.93 -4.43
C TYR A 3 7.57 -35.52 -3.01
N PHE A 4 6.84 -36.39 -2.33
CA PHE A 4 6.34 -36.10 -0.98
C PHE A 4 7.47 -36.14 0.04
N ASP A 5 8.45 -37.02 -0.13
CA ASP A 5 9.62 -37.05 0.74
C ASP A 5 10.39 -35.72 0.70
N LYS A 6 10.52 -35.09 -0.47
CA LYS A 6 11.12 -33.75 -0.63
C LYS A 6 10.22 -32.62 -0.14
N LEU A 7 8.92 -32.72 -0.36
CA LEU A 7 7.96 -31.71 0.10
C LEU A 7 7.96 -31.59 1.63
N PHE A 8 8.00 -32.73 2.32
CA PHE A 8 7.97 -32.83 3.78
C PHE A 8 9.36 -32.82 4.42
N ASP A 9 10.42 -32.49 3.68
CA ASP A 9 11.77 -32.41 4.21
C ASP A 9 11.86 -31.38 5.36
N GLY A 10 12.30 -31.84 6.53
CA GLY A 10 12.37 -31.02 7.74
C GLY A 10 11.02 -30.70 8.41
N ILE A 11 9.92 -31.35 8.00
CA ILE A 11 8.59 -31.25 8.63
C ILE A 11 8.35 -32.44 9.55
N ASP A 12 7.55 -32.25 10.60
CA ASP A 12 7.11 -33.33 11.52
C ASP A 12 6.44 -34.47 10.74
N GLU A 13 6.90 -35.71 10.98
CA GLU A 13 6.37 -36.91 10.32
C GLU A 13 4.89 -37.14 10.67
N SER A 14 4.43 -36.74 11.87
CA SER A 14 3.02 -36.84 12.25
C SER A 14 2.11 -35.98 11.36
N LEU A 15 2.54 -34.77 10.99
CA LEU A 15 1.82 -33.88 10.09
C LEU A 15 1.80 -34.44 8.66
N LYS A 16 2.88 -35.09 8.24
CA LYS A 16 2.94 -35.80 6.95
C LYS A 16 1.97 -36.98 6.92
N GLU A 17 1.92 -37.81 7.95
CA GLU A 17 0.99 -38.93 8.06
C GLU A 17 -0.47 -38.45 8.03
N GLU A 18 -0.80 -37.42 8.81
CA GLU A 18 -2.12 -36.78 8.81
C GLU A 18 -2.50 -36.27 7.42
N PHE A 19 -1.60 -35.50 6.80
CA PHE A 19 -1.83 -34.95 5.46
C PHE A 19 -2.09 -36.06 4.43
N MET A 20 -1.31 -37.15 4.46
CA MET A 20 -1.46 -38.26 3.51
C MET A 20 -2.78 -39.01 3.71
N ALA A 21 -3.23 -39.18 4.96
CA ALA A 21 -4.51 -39.81 5.27
C ALA A 21 -5.70 -38.96 4.77
N VAL A 22 -5.70 -37.67 5.08
CA VAL A 22 -6.77 -36.73 4.64
C VAL A 22 -6.78 -36.60 3.11
N LYS A 23 -5.60 -36.56 2.48
CA LYS A 23 -5.47 -36.53 1.02
C LYS A 23 -6.11 -37.77 0.36
N GLU A 24 -5.90 -38.96 0.91
CA GLU A 24 -6.51 -40.19 0.37
C GLU A 24 -8.04 -40.16 0.47
N LEU A 25 -8.59 -39.66 1.58
CA LEU A 25 -10.03 -39.49 1.76
C LEU A 25 -10.59 -38.47 0.77
N GLN A 26 -9.89 -37.34 0.59
CA GLN A 26 -10.27 -36.28 -0.34
C GLN A 26 -10.21 -36.72 -1.81
N GLU A 27 -9.31 -37.62 -2.19
CA GLU A 27 -9.27 -38.19 -3.54
C GLU A 27 -10.44 -39.15 -3.82
N LYS A 28 -10.99 -39.79 -2.76
CA LYS A 28 -12.17 -40.66 -2.86
C LYS A 28 -13.48 -39.87 -2.88
N ASP A 29 -13.59 -38.86 -2.02
CA ASP A 29 -14.72 -37.93 -1.97
C ASP A 29 -14.24 -36.50 -1.79
N PHE A 30 -14.07 -35.81 -2.93
CA PHE A 30 -13.58 -34.44 -2.95
C PHE A 30 -14.48 -33.47 -2.18
N GLN A 31 -15.81 -33.65 -2.27
CA GLN A 31 -16.75 -32.67 -1.69
C GLN A 31 -16.94 -32.90 -0.19
N GLY A 32 -16.96 -34.17 0.25
CA GLY A 32 -17.09 -34.52 1.67
C GLY A 32 -15.88 -34.11 2.52
N HIS A 33 -14.66 -34.17 1.96
CA HIS A 33 -13.41 -33.89 2.68
C HIS A 33 -12.71 -32.60 2.23
N LYS A 34 -13.40 -31.70 1.52
CA LYS A 34 -12.82 -30.46 1.01
C LYS A 34 -12.28 -29.55 2.12
N GLU A 35 -13.04 -29.41 3.21
CA GLU A 35 -12.72 -28.51 4.32
C GLU A 35 -11.59 -29.09 5.18
N GLU A 36 -11.67 -30.36 5.53
CA GLU A 36 -10.62 -31.12 6.23
C GLU A 36 -9.28 -31.06 5.47
N PHE A 37 -9.32 -31.28 4.15
CA PHE A 37 -8.13 -31.14 3.32
C PHE A 37 -7.58 -29.71 3.31
N ALA A 38 -8.45 -28.70 3.23
CA ALA A 38 -8.00 -27.31 3.25
C ALA A 38 -7.34 -26.94 4.59
N GLU A 39 -7.85 -27.46 5.70
CA GLU A 39 -7.27 -27.25 7.03
C GLU A 39 -5.86 -27.86 7.12
N VAL A 40 -5.71 -29.16 6.82
CA VAL A 40 -4.40 -29.83 6.87
C VAL A 40 -3.42 -29.24 5.85
N PHE A 41 -3.92 -28.80 4.68
CA PHE A 41 -3.10 -28.07 3.70
C PHE A 41 -2.49 -26.82 4.33
N TRP A 42 -3.28 -26.02 5.05
CA TRP A 42 -2.78 -24.80 5.68
C TRP A 42 -1.77 -25.09 6.79
N ASN A 43 -1.94 -26.19 7.52
CA ASN A 43 -0.97 -26.63 8.53
C ASN A 43 0.37 -26.96 7.87
N VAL A 44 0.36 -27.75 6.78
CA VAL A 44 1.57 -28.05 5.99
C VAL A 44 2.16 -26.77 5.38
N TYR A 45 1.34 -25.89 4.82
CA TYR A 45 1.80 -24.63 4.23
C TYR A 45 2.53 -23.77 5.25
N MET A 46 1.99 -23.64 6.47
CA MET A 46 2.61 -22.88 7.56
C MET A 46 3.92 -23.52 8.03
N ALA A 47 3.95 -24.84 8.21
CA ALA A 47 5.19 -25.56 8.55
C ALA A 47 6.28 -25.36 7.50
N VAL A 48 5.93 -25.45 6.21
CA VAL A 48 6.88 -25.16 5.11
C VAL A 48 7.33 -23.71 5.15
N CYS A 49 6.44 -22.76 5.43
CA CYS A 49 6.82 -21.35 5.55
C CYS A 49 7.84 -21.12 6.68
N GLU A 50 7.82 -21.90 7.75
CA GLU A 50 8.77 -21.79 8.87
C GLU A 50 10.16 -22.35 8.51
N CYS A 51 10.24 -23.42 7.72
CA CYS A 51 11.51 -24.02 7.30
C CYS A 51 12.06 -23.50 5.96
N ILE A 52 11.25 -22.77 5.15
CA ILE A 52 11.68 -22.32 3.81
C ILE A 52 12.97 -21.48 3.88
N SER A 53 13.93 -21.82 3.02
CA SER A 53 15.26 -21.22 2.89
C SER A 53 15.72 -21.19 1.43
N GLU A 54 16.93 -20.68 1.17
CA GLU A 54 17.51 -20.68 -0.19
C GLU A 54 17.73 -22.09 -0.75
N ASP A 55 18.03 -23.06 0.10
CA ASP A 55 18.32 -24.44 -0.28
C ASP A 55 17.09 -25.36 -0.27
N SER A 56 15.91 -24.82 0.05
CA SER A 56 14.68 -25.61 0.10
C SER A 56 14.37 -26.33 -1.22
N PRO A 57 13.90 -27.59 -1.16
CA PRO A 57 13.50 -28.36 -2.34
C PRO A 57 12.48 -27.62 -3.22
N THR A 58 12.50 -27.94 -4.52
CA THR A 58 11.58 -27.34 -5.49
C THR A 58 10.13 -27.60 -5.13
N GLU A 59 9.82 -28.76 -4.54
CA GLU A 59 8.49 -29.16 -4.10
C GLU A 59 7.94 -28.21 -3.03
N GLN A 60 8.74 -27.85 -2.02
CA GLN A 60 8.38 -26.85 -1.01
C GLN A 60 8.17 -25.47 -1.63
N ARG A 61 9.08 -25.07 -2.53
CA ARG A 61 8.96 -23.79 -3.23
C ARG A 61 7.68 -23.71 -4.06
N LEU A 62 7.33 -24.77 -4.79
CA LEU A 62 6.12 -24.84 -5.62
C LEU A 62 4.84 -24.88 -4.78
N LEU A 63 4.87 -25.51 -3.60
CA LEU A 63 3.77 -25.42 -2.64
C LEU A 63 3.53 -23.96 -2.22
N ILE A 64 4.57 -23.26 -1.76
CA ILE A 64 4.45 -21.88 -1.28
C ILE A 64 4.14 -20.90 -2.42
N ARG A 65 4.74 -21.12 -3.59
CA ARG A 65 4.60 -20.24 -4.75
C ARG A 65 3.24 -20.37 -5.41
N LEU A 66 2.73 -21.59 -5.57
CA LEU A 66 1.58 -21.86 -6.44
C LEU A 66 0.41 -22.54 -5.71
N GLY A 67 0.62 -23.06 -4.51
CA GLY A 67 -0.28 -24.01 -3.87
C GLY A 67 -0.18 -25.41 -4.49
N LEU A 68 0.92 -25.74 -5.18
CA LEU A 68 1.09 -27.01 -5.87
C LEU A 68 1.56 -28.11 -4.91
N ILE A 69 0.60 -28.93 -4.49
CA ILE A 69 0.83 -30.00 -3.51
C ILE A 69 1.07 -31.37 -4.16
N ASP A 70 0.43 -31.63 -5.31
CA ASP A 70 0.61 -32.86 -6.09
C ASP A 70 0.49 -32.50 -7.58
N PRO A 71 1.54 -32.71 -8.40
CA PRO A 71 1.49 -32.43 -9.83
C PRO A 71 0.37 -33.15 -10.59
N ARG A 72 -0.14 -34.28 -10.07
CA ARG A 72 -1.22 -35.06 -10.68
C ARG A 72 -2.57 -34.34 -10.66
N TYR A 73 -2.72 -33.29 -9.85
CA TYR A 73 -3.93 -32.45 -9.84
C TYR A 73 -4.00 -31.51 -11.04
N LEU A 74 -2.92 -31.42 -11.82
CA LEU A 74 -2.82 -30.59 -13.01
C LEU A 74 -2.82 -31.44 -14.28
N SER A 75 -3.59 -30.97 -15.27
CA SER A 75 -3.50 -31.48 -16.63
C SER A 75 -2.16 -31.08 -17.27
N LYS A 76 -1.77 -31.74 -18.36
CA LYS A 76 -0.56 -31.35 -19.11
C LYS A 76 -0.63 -29.92 -19.63
N ASP A 77 -1.82 -29.50 -20.06
CA ASP A 77 -2.05 -28.14 -20.56
C ASP A 77 -1.93 -27.11 -19.43
N ASP A 78 -2.43 -27.42 -18.23
CA ASP A 78 -2.27 -26.54 -17.07
C ASP A 78 -0.82 -26.43 -16.61
N LEU A 79 -0.05 -27.53 -16.63
CA LEU A 79 1.38 -27.51 -16.36
C LEU A 79 2.13 -26.63 -17.37
N GLU A 80 1.78 -26.72 -18.64
CA GLU A 80 2.37 -25.88 -19.70
C GLU A 80 2.05 -24.40 -19.50
N ARG A 81 0.84 -24.06 -19.04
CA ARG A 81 0.42 -22.68 -18.72
C ARG A 81 1.23 -22.06 -17.58
N ILE A 82 1.69 -22.86 -16.62
CA ILE A 82 2.38 -22.38 -15.42
C ILE A 82 3.89 -22.58 -15.46
N LYS A 83 4.44 -23.25 -16.48
CA LYS A 83 5.86 -23.61 -16.57
C LYS A 83 6.83 -22.46 -16.31
N GLU A 84 6.48 -21.24 -16.73
CA GLU A 84 7.33 -20.07 -16.56
C GLU A 84 7.54 -19.72 -15.07
N THR A 85 6.58 -20.07 -14.22
CA THR A 85 6.62 -19.81 -12.77
C THR A 85 7.58 -20.75 -12.03
N PHE A 86 8.03 -21.84 -12.65
CA PHE A 86 8.94 -22.80 -12.02
C PHE A 86 10.39 -22.32 -12.01
N SER A 87 10.74 -21.44 -12.96
CA SER A 87 12.08 -20.87 -13.05
C SER A 87 12.33 -19.83 -11.96
N LYS A 88 13.54 -19.82 -11.40
CA LYS A 88 14.02 -18.71 -10.57
C LYS A 88 14.34 -17.53 -11.49
N GLN A 89 13.74 -16.38 -11.22
CA GLN A 89 13.99 -15.13 -11.94
C GLN A 89 14.22 -14.04 -10.91
N ASP A 90 15.43 -13.47 -10.90
CA ASP A 90 15.77 -12.39 -10.00
C ASP A 90 15.05 -11.11 -10.42
N SER A 91 14.50 -10.42 -9.43
CA SER A 91 13.81 -9.14 -9.63
C SER A 91 13.85 -8.34 -8.33
N ASP A 92 14.11 -7.05 -8.44
CA ASP A 92 14.04 -6.14 -7.29
C ASP A 92 12.63 -5.59 -7.07
N VAL A 93 11.68 -5.89 -7.96
CA VAL A 93 10.28 -5.44 -7.89
C VAL A 93 9.34 -6.60 -7.61
N PHE A 94 9.48 -7.73 -8.32
CA PHE A 94 8.54 -8.84 -8.26
C PHE A 94 9.06 -10.00 -7.42
N TYR A 95 8.27 -10.45 -6.46
CA TYR A 95 8.61 -11.55 -5.57
C TYR A 95 7.49 -12.58 -5.56
N TYR A 96 7.81 -13.85 -5.84
CA TYR A 96 6.93 -14.94 -5.43
C TYR A 96 6.94 -15.06 -3.90
N VAL A 97 5.90 -15.62 -3.31
CA VAL A 97 5.81 -15.75 -1.84
C VAL A 97 7.03 -16.44 -1.23
N ASP A 98 7.54 -17.52 -1.85
CA ASP A 98 8.71 -18.24 -1.33
C ASP A 98 9.94 -17.33 -1.27
N GLU A 99 10.16 -16.53 -2.31
CA GLU A 99 11.26 -15.58 -2.41
C GLU A 99 11.07 -14.40 -1.44
N TRP A 100 9.84 -13.93 -1.27
CA TRP A 100 9.48 -12.88 -0.31
C TRP A 100 9.78 -13.33 1.12
N LEU A 101 9.31 -14.51 1.51
CA LEU A 101 9.56 -15.08 2.84
C LEU A 101 11.05 -15.25 3.11
N ILE A 102 11.82 -15.75 2.13
CA ILE A 102 13.28 -15.87 2.24
C ILE A 102 13.94 -14.48 2.38
N ALA A 103 13.50 -13.48 1.61
CA ALA A 103 14.03 -12.12 1.69
C ALA A 103 13.72 -11.44 3.03
N VAL A 104 12.56 -11.71 3.63
CA VAL A 104 12.20 -11.23 4.97
C VAL A 104 13.02 -11.94 6.04
N LYS A 105 13.12 -13.28 6.00
CA LYS A 105 13.90 -14.07 6.97
C LYS A 105 15.39 -13.73 6.97
N SER A 106 15.96 -13.45 5.80
CA SER A 106 17.36 -13.03 5.67
C SER A 106 17.61 -11.58 6.09
N GLY A 107 16.55 -10.81 6.37
CA GLY A 107 16.65 -9.39 6.73
C GLY A 107 16.91 -8.46 5.53
N LYS A 108 16.85 -8.97 4.29
CA LYS A 108 16.98 -8.15 3.07
C LYS A 108 15.80 -7.17 2.92
N ILE A 109 14.61 -7.58 3.36
CA ILE A 109 13.38 -6.78 3.33
C ILE A 109 12.79 -6.80 4.74
N ALA A 110 12.31 -5.66 5.25
CA ALA A 110 11.63 -5.66 6.54
C ALA A 110 10.30 -6.42 6.48
N PRO A 111 9.86 -7.02 7.59
CA PRO A 111 8.55 -7.67 7.66
C PRO A 111 7.43 -6.68 7.35
N SER A 112 6.33 -7.21 6.83
CA SER A 112 5.12 -6.42 6.56
C SER A 112 4.52 -5.95 7.88
N THR A 113 4.00 -4.73 7.92
CA THR A 113 3.22 -4.26 9.07
C THR A 113 1.84 -4.93 9.09
N PHE A 114 1.34 -5.16 10.29
CA PHE A 114 0.15 -5.95 10.48
C PHE A 114 -0.86 -5.25 11.39
N GLU A 115 -1.79 -4.51 10.79
CA GLU A 115 -2.80 -3.76 11.55
C GLU A 115 -3.96 -4.65 12.05
N ASP A 116 -4.25 -5.77 11.38
CA ASP A 116 -5.45 -6.59 11.65
C ASP A 116 -5.24 -7.79 12.62
N VAL A 117 -4.02 -8.07 13.11
CA VAL A 117 -3.65 -9.13 14.11
C VAL A 117 -3.38 -8.46 15.45
N ILE A 118 -3.21 -7.14 15.43
CA ILE A 118 -3.42 -6.29 16.61
C ILE A 118 -4.90 -6.29 17.03
N GLN A 119 -5.83 -6.76 16.19
CA GLN A 119 -7.24 -6.88 16.58
C GLN A 119 -7.55 -8.14 17.43
N ASP A 120 -6.81 -9.24 17.25
CA ASP A 120 -7.01 -10.48 18.03
C ASP A 120 -6.08 -10.62 19.24
N THR A 121 -5.07 -9.75 19.35
CA THR A 121 -4.33 -9.57 20.60
C THR A 121 -4.91 -8.37 21.30
N HIS A 122 -5.60 -8.57 22.43
CA HIS A 122 -6.16 -7.51 23.28
C HIS A 122 -5.08 -6.52 23.77
N ALA A 123 -4.64 -5.61 22.89
CA ALA A 123 -3.93 -4.39 23.22
C ALA A 123 -4.84 -3.24 22.81
N GLN A 124 -5.58 -2.72 23.78
CA GLN A 124 -6.30 -1.47 23.62
C GLN A 124 -5.35 -0.43 23.00
N ARG A 125 -5.76 0.08 21.83
CA ARG A 125 -5.00 1.00 20.98
C ARG A 125 -4.33 2.07 21.82
N THR A 126 -3.01 2.21 21.68
CA THR A 126 -2.35 3.45 22.08
C THR A 126 -2.77 4.54 21.09
N PHE A 127 -3.17 5.70 21.59
CA PHE A 127 -3.53 6.84 20.75
C PHE A 127 -2.27 7.32 20.02
N ASP A 128 -2.36 7.51 18.70
CA ASP A 128 -1.31 8.20 17.95
C ASP A 128 -1.30 9.68 18.34
N ILE A 129 -0.32 10.06 19.14
CA ILE A 129 -0.14 11.42 19.66
C ILE A 129 0.74 12.29 18.75
N THR A 130 1.33 11.72 17.68
CA THR A 130 2.34 12.44 16.87
C THR A 130 1.77 13.67 16.18
N TRP A 131 0.49 13.63 15.78
CA TRP A 131 -0.19 14.81 15.23
C TRP A 131 -0.35 15.92 16.28
N ILE A 132 -0.74 15.58 17.51
CA ILE A 132 -0.93 16.55 18.61
C ILE A 132 0.42 17.16 19.02
N GLU A 133 1.48 16.35 19.06
CA GLU A 133 2.85 16.82 19.35
C GLU A 133 3.34 17.84 18.31
N LYS A 134 3.18 17.52 17.01
CA LYS A 134 3.57 18.43 15.92
C LYS A 134 2.75 19.71 15.91
N GLU A 135 1.44 19.62 16.16
CA GLU A 135 0.57 20.79 16.22
C GLU A 135 0.91 21.70 17.42
N TYR A 136 1.25 21.10 18.57
CA TYR A 136 1.74 21.82 19.74
C TYR A 136 3.04 22.57 19.46
N GLU A 137 4.03 21.91 18.83
CA GLU A 137 5.29 22.53 18.43
C GLU A 137 5.09 23.67 17.43
N ARG A 138 4.22 23.48 16.43
CA ARG A 138 3.85 24.51 15.45
C ARG A 138 3.28 25.75 16.14
N LYS A 139 2.37 25.57 17.11
CA LYS A 139 1.74 26.67 17.83
C LYS A 139 2.71 27.44 18.73
N ILE A 140 3.68 26.76 19.33
CA ILE A 140 4.78 27.42 20.04
C ILE A 140 5.60 28.28 19.09
N PHE A 141 5.95 27.75 17.91
CA PHE A 141 6.71 28.49 16.91
C PHE A 141 5.97 29.73 16.41
N GLU A 142 4.67 29.60 16.11
CA GLU A 142 3.81 30.74 15.76
C GLU A 142 3.81 31.81 16.88
N ARG A 143 3.75 31.39 18.15
CA ARG A 143 3.79 32.32 19.30
C ARG A 143 5.13 33.06 19.36
N THR A 144 6.25 32.37 19.13
CA THR A 144 7.58 32.99 19.11
C THR A 144 7.69 34.09 18.04
N ILE A 145 7.12 33.88 16.86
CA ILE A 145 7.08 34.91 15.81
C ILE A 145 6.31 36.15 16.28
N GLU A 146 5.15 35.97 16.92
CA GLU A 146 4.35 37.08 17.43
C GLU A 146 5.03 37.78 18.63
N GLU A 147 5.77 37.05 19.48
CA GLU A 147 6.61 37.61 20.55
C GLU A 147 7.72 38.51 19.99
N ASP A 148 8.39 38.08 18.93
CA ASP A 148 9.45 38.87 18.29
C ASP A 148 8.90 40.12 17.59
N LYS A 149 7.74 40.00 16.94
CA LYS A 149 7.01 41.14 16.39
C LYS A 149 6.65 42.15 17.49
N LEU A 150 6.15 41.69 18.65
CA LEU A 150 5.86 42.57 19.78
C LEU A 150 7.12 43.29 20.28
N LYS A 151 8.25 42.58 20.41
CA LYS A 151 9.54 43.21 20.79
C LYS A 151 9.92 44.31 19.82
N ASP A 152 9.76 44.10 18.52
CA ASP A 152 10.10 45.12 17.51
C ASP A 152 9.14 46.32 17.54
N LEU A 153 7.84 46.09 17.72
CA LEU A 153 6.86 47.17 17.90
C LEU A 153 7.19 48.05 19.11
N THR A 154 7.62 47.45 20.23
CA THR A 154 7.96 48.21 21.45
C THR A 154 9.19 49.11 21.27
N LYS A 155 10.15 48.73 20.42
CA LYS A 155 11.30 49.60 20.07
C LYS A 155 10.86 50.88 19.35
N GLY A 156 9.72 50.85 18.67
CA GLY A 156 9.13 52.01 17.99
C GLY A 156 8.51 53.04 18.93
N VAL A 157 8.35 52.72 20.22
CA VAL A 157 7.84 53.65 21.24
C VAL A 157 9.01 54.44 21.83
N GLN A 158 9.45 55.49 21.14
CA GLN A 158 10.51 56.38 21.61
C GLN A 158 10.16 57.85 21.36
N SER A 159 10.44 58.72 22.33
CA SER A 159 10.31 60.18 22.16
C SER A 159 11.16 60.96 23.16
N LYS A 160 11.65 62.14 22.75
CA LYS A 160 12.26 63.15 23.62
C LYS A 160 11.28 64.27 24.03
N GLY A 161 10.00 64.16 23.64
CA GLY A 161 8.90 65.11 23.90
C GLY A 161 7.51 64.42 23.81
N PRO A 162 6.39 65.14 23.62
CA PRO A 162 5.07 64.52 23.48
C PRO A 162 4.99 63.50 22.32
N TYR A 163 4.19 62.45 22.48
CA TYR A 163 4.05 61.40 21.45
C TYR A 163 3.30 61.89 20.20
N SER A 164 3.77 61.44 19.03
CA SER A 164 3.13 61.73 17.75
C SER A 164 1.98 60.75 17.44
N LYS A 165 1.11 61.11 16.49
CA LYS A 165 0.04 60.22 15.98
C LYS A 165 0.56 58.85 15.52
N ALA A 166 1.77 58.79 14.98
CA ALA A 166 2.39 57.53 14.56
C ALA A 166 2.68 56.59 15.75
N VAL A 167 3.06 57.14 16.90
CA VAL A 167 3.29 56.35 18.13
C VAL A 167 1.97 55.80 18.68
N TYR A 168 0.87 56.54 18.56
CA TYR A 168 -0.46 56.02 18.93
C TYR A 168 -0.89 54.82 18.08
N VAL A 169 -0.57 54.81 16.77
CA VAL A 169 -0.82 53.64 15.91
C VAL A 169 0.01 52.42 16.35
N ILE A 170 1.25 52.65 16.81
CA ILE A 170 2.10 51.59 17.38
C ILE A 170 1.48 51.04 18.67
N PHE A 171 0.86 51.87 19.51
CA PHE A 171 0.12 51.39 20.69
C PHE A 171 -1.03 50.46 20.31
N ASP A 172 -1.81 50.80 19.28
CA ASP A 172 -2.92 49.97 18.82
C ASP A 172 -2.44 48.59 18.31
N GLU A 173 -1.33 48.56 17.57
CA GLU A 173 -0.71 47.30 17.11
C GLU A 173 -0.10 46.49 18.25
N ILE A 174 0.48 47.14 19.27
CA ILE A 174 0.95 46.48 20.50
C ILE A 174 -0.22 45.82 21.23
N ILE A 175 -1.33 46.53 21.41
CA ILE A 175 -2.54 46.02 22.08
C ILE A 175 -3.08 44.79 21.34
N LYS A 176 -3.14 44.86 20.00
CA LYS A 176 -3.56 43.75 19.15
C LYS A 176 -2.64 42.54 19.26
N SER A 177 -1.33 42.76 19.24
CA SER A 177 -0.33 41.70 19.37
C SER A 177 -0.40 41.00 20.74
N ILE A 178 -0.60 41.76 21.82
CA ILE A 178 -0.84 41.22 23.16
C ILE A 178 -2.13 40.36 23.20
N GLY A 179 -3.20 40.81 22.53
CA GLY A 179 -4.44 40.05 22.39
C GLY A 179 -4.24 38.71 21.67
N ASN A 180 -3.46 38.70 20.59
CA ASN A 180 -3.12 37.49 19.84
C ASN A 180 -2.32 36.51 20.70
N LEU A 181 -1.27 36.98 21.40
CA LEU A 181 -0.45 36.16 22.28
C LEU A 181 -1.28 35.48 23.36
N ARG A 182 -2.25 36.19 23.95
CA ARG A 182 -3.17 35.62 24.95
C ARG A 182 -4.05 34.52 24.37
N ARG A 183 -4.54 34.68 23.13
CA ARG A 183 -5.32 33.66 22.44
C ARG A 183 -4.49 32.41 22.14
N MET A 184 -3.28 32.62 21.61
CA MET A 184 -2.34 31.54 21.29
C MET A 184 -1.91 30.78 22.54
N ASP A 185 -1.69 31.45 23.67
CA ASP A 185 -1.39 30.81 24.96
C ASP A 185 -2.52 29.88 25.42
N ASN A 186 -3.79 30.29 25.27
CA ASN A 186 -4.93 29.43 25.58
C ASN A 186 -5.02 28.22 24.65
N GLU A 187 -4.77 28.39 23.34
CA GLU A 187 -4.72 27.28 22.37
C GLU A 187 -3.59 26.29 22.72
N ILE A 188 -2.39 26.80 23.04
CA ILE A 188 -1.22 26.00 23.45
C ILE A 188 -1.49 25.24 24.75
N LYS A 189 -2.14 25.87 25.74
CA LYS A 189 -2.54 25.21 27.00
C LYS A 189 -3.51 24.07 26.77
N SER A 190 -4.53 24.29 25.95
CA SER A 190 -5.50 23.23 25.61
C SER A 190 -4.84 22.06 24.89
N LEU A 191 -3.93 22.32 23.94
CA LEU A 191 -3.15 21.28 23.26
C LEU A 191 -2.21 20.54 24.22
N PHE A 192 -1.56 21.25 25.14
CA PHE A 192 -0.70 20.66 26.16
C PHE A 192 -1.46 19.71 27.08
N GLU A 193 -2.63 20.12 27.59
CA GLU A 193 -3.48 19.30 28.44
C GLU A 193 -3.96 18.04 27.69
N THR A 194 -4.38 18.21 26.43
CA THR A 194 -4.79 17.09 25.57
C THR A 194 -3.64 16.09 25.35
N LEU A 195 -2.44 16.61 25.10
CA LEU A 195 -1.22 15.81 24.89
C LEU A 195 -0.82 15.06 26.17
N GLN A 196 -0.87 15.70 27.34
CA GLN A 196 -0.58 15.05 28.62
C GLN A 196 -1.58 13.93 28.92
N ASN A 197 -2.88 14.21 28.78
CA ASN A 197 -3.93 13.19 28.98
C ASN A 197 -3.73 12.00 28.05
N ALA A 198 -3.39 12.23 26.78
CA ALA A 198 -3.12 11.17 25.82
C ALA A 198 -1.83 10.37 26.16
N LYS A 199 -0.78 11.04 26.67
CA LYS A 199 0.44 10.39 27.14
C LYS A 199 0.20 9.52 28.38
N GLU A 200 -0.57 10.02 29.35
CA GLU A 200 -0.94 9.28 30.57
C GLU A 200 -1.84 8.07 30.24
N GLN A 201 -2.77 8.20 29.30
CA GLN A 201 -3.56 7.08 28.79
C GLN A 201 -2.67 6.04 28.10
N ASN A 202 -1.74 6.46 27.23
CA ASN A 202 -0.78 5.53 26.61
C ASN A 202 0.14 4.84 27.62
N GLN A 203 0.56 5.56 28.67
CA GLN A 203 1.43 5.00 29.71
C GLN A 203 0.67 4.01 30.63
N SER A 204 -0.58 4.30 30.98
CA SER A 204 -1.43 3.39 31.74
C SER A 204 -1.80 2.14 30.93
N LEU A 205 -2.08 2.28 29.63
CA LEU A 205 -2.25 1.17 28.69
C LEU A 205 -0.99 0.30 28.60
N ARG A 206 0.19 0.89 28.41
CA ARG A 206 1.48 0.17 28.40
C ARG A 206 1.75 -0.59 29.70
N ASN A 207 1.47 0.03 30.84
CA ASN A 207 1.66 -0.59 32.16
C ASN A 207 0.67 -1.74 32.43
N ALA A 208 -0.52 -1.70 31.83
CA ALA A 208 -1.48 -2.81 31.88
C ALA A 208 -1.01 -4.00 31.02
N THR A 209 -0.46 -3.75 29.83
CA THR A 209 0.14 -4.77 28.95
C THR A 209 1.34 -5.46 29.61
N LEU A 210 2.22 -4.70 30.27
CA LEU A 210 3.39 -5.24 30.98
C LEU A 210 3.04 -6.14 32.17
N LYS A 211 1.81 -6.06 32.70
CA LYS A 211 1.32 -6.96 33.76
C LYS A 211 0.69 -8.25 33.22
N SER A 212 0.21 -8.29 31.97
CA SER A 212 -0.27 -9.52 31.33
C SER A 212 0.86 -10.39 30.75
N ASP A 213 2.00 -9.79 30.42
CA ASP A 213 3.11 -10.47 29.73
C ASP A 213 4.04 -11.31 30.63
N LYS A 214 3.74 -11.47 31.92
CA LYS A 214 4.53 -12.36 32.81
C LYS A 214 4.13 -13.85 32.74
N SER A 215 3.17 -14.24 31.89
CA SER A 215 2.66 -15.62 31.85
C SER A 215 2.74 -16.33 30.49
N LYS A 216 3.45 -15.77 29.49
CA LYS A 216 3.73 -16.50 28.25
C LYS A 216 5.19 -16.36 27.85
N ASP A 217 5.93 -17.43 28.10
CA ASP A 217 7.27 -17.65 27.61
C ASP A 217 7.33 -17.61 26.07
N LYS A 218 8.53 -17.25 25.58
CA LYS A 218 8.96 -17.17 24.18
C LYS A 218 8.41 -18.29 23.28
N GLU A 219 7.51 -17.91 22.37
CA GLU A 219 7.42 -18.50 21.02
C GLU A 219 7.17 -17.35 20.04
N SER A 220 8.14 -17.11 19.16
CA SER A 220 8.02 -16.14 18.07
C SER A 220 6.99 -16.67 17.07
N ILE A 221 5.72 -16.32 17.25
CA ILE A 221 4.69 -16.52 16.24
C ILE A 221 5.19 -15.82 14.97
N SER A 222 5.55 -16.60 13.94
CA SER A 222 6.03 -16.10 12.66
C SER A 222 4.93 -15.24 12.02
N THR A 223 5.10 -13.92 12.04
CA THR A 223 4.07 -12.97 11.63
C THR A 223 3.87 -12.97 10.11
N GLU A 224 4.95 -13.11 9.33
CA GLU A 224 4.92 -12.96 7.87
C GLU A 224 4.06 -14.03 7.14
N PRO A 225 4.14 -15.34 7.45
CA PRO A 225 3.28 -16.35 6.83
C PRO A 225 1.79 -16.08 7.07
N GLN A 226 1.42 -15.58 8.26
CA GLN A 226 0.05 -15.18 8.56
C GLN A 226 -0.38 -13.97 7.72
N VAL A 227 0.52 -12.99 7.52
CA VAL A 227 0.28 -11.85 6.62
C VAL A 227 -0.02 -12.33 5.21
N ILE A 228 0.81 -13.22 4.66
CA ILE A 228 0.64 -13.78 3.32
C ILE A 228 -0.71 -14.48 3.18
N ARG A 229 -1.13 -15.26 4.17
CA ARG A 229 -2.44 -15.92 4.15
C ARG A 229 -3.59 -14.91 4.03
N GLN A 230 -3.48 -13.75 4.70
CA GLN A 230 -4.48 -12.69 4.59
C GLN A 230 -4.42 -11.97 3.24
N MET A 231 -3.22 -11.73 2.71
CA MET A 231 -3.03 -11.20 1.37
C MET A 231 -3.71 -12.10 0.32
N MET A 232 -3.53 -13.42 0.41
CA MET A 232 -4.20 -14.41 -0.45
C MET A 232 -5.72 -14.31 -0.36
N ARG A 233 -6.28 -14.31 0.86
CA ARG A 233 -7.73 -14.17 1.08
C ARG A 233 -8.30 -12.90 0.45
N LYS A 234 -7.59 -11.78 0.58
CA LYS A 234 -8.00 -10.48 0.05
C LYS A 234 -7.95 -10.44 -1.48
N VAL A 235 -6.92 -11.03 -2.10
CA VAL A 235 -6.79 -11.17 -3.56
C VAL A 235 -7.89 -12.05 -4.17
N ILE A 236 -8.26 -13.13 -3.48
CA ILE A 236 -9.35 -14.03 -3.89
C ILE A 236 -10.71 -13.33 -3.73
N GLY A 237 -10.87 -12.52 -2.69
CA GLY A 237 -12.10 -11.81 -2.39
C GLY A 237 -13.14 -12.68 -1.68
N LYS A 238 -14.21 -12.05 -1.18
CA LYS A 238 -15.22 -12.69 -0.32
C LYS A 238 -15.99 -13.84 -0.98
N LEU A 239 -16.24 -13.72 -2.29
CA LEU A 239 -16.99 -14.72 -3.08
C LEU A 239 -16.07 -15.63 -3.90
N GLY A 240 -14.75 -15.39 -3.85
CA GLY A 240 -13.79 -16.16 -4.60
C GLY A 240 -13.54 -17.54 -3.97
N ASN A 241 -12.93 -18.42 -4.76
CA ASN A 241 -12.63 -19.77 -4.32
C ASN A 241 -11.42 -19.78 -3.37
N GLN A 242 -11.69 -20.02 -2.08
CA GLN A 242 -10.67 -20.06 -1.02
C GLN A 242 -9.93 -21.40 -0.92
N TYR A 243 -10.22 -22.35 -1.82
CA TYR A 243 -9.53 -23.63 -1.83
C TYR A 243 -8.04 -23.42 -2.13
N PRO A 244 -7.13 -23.84 -1.22
CA PRO A 244 -5.76 -23.34 -1.23
C PRO A 244 -4.83 -24.12 -2.18
N ALA A 245 -5.20 -25.36 -2.54
CA ALA A 245 -4.40 -26.17 -3.44
C ALA A 245 -4.70 -25.87 -4.92
N LEU A 246 -3.64 -25.91 -5.72
CA LEU A 246 -3.70 -25.72 -7.17
C LEU A 246 -4.20 -27.00 -7.85
N ILE A 247 -5.40 -26.93 -8.43
CA ILE A 247 -6.04 -28.03 -9.16
C ILE A 247 -6.61 -27.56 -10.50
N SER A 248 -6.66 -28.47 -11.48
CA SER A 248 -7.15 -28.18 -12.85
C SER A 248 -8.58 -27.64 -12.88
N ASN A 249 -9.44 -28.13 -11.99
CA ASN A 249 -10.86 -27.75 -11.95
C ASN A 249 -11.07 -26.24 -11.78
N TYR A 250 -10.15 -25.57 -11.08
CA TYR A 250 -10.23 -24.14 -10.81
C TYR A 250 -9.38 -23.29 -11.77
N MET A 251 -8.59 -23.94 -12.65
CA MET A 251 -7.79 -23.27 -13.68
C MET A 251 -8.59 -22.89 -14.94
N LYS A 252 -9.82 -23.40 -15.08
CA LYS A 252 -10.68 -23.19 -16.27
C LYS A 252 -11.06 -21.72 -16.47
N ASP A 253 -11.35 -21.01 -15.39
CA ASP A 253 -11.78 -19.60 -15.44
C ASP A 253 -10.61 -18.61 -15.37
N ILE A 254 -9.37 -19.10 -15.37
CA ILE A 254 -8.19 -18.25 -15.32
C ILE A 254 -7.91 -17.69 -16.70
N SER A 255 -8.06 -16.38 -16.82
CA SER A 255 -7.80 -15.61 -18.04
C SER A 255 -6.30 -15.45 -18.29
N MET A 256 -5.51 -15.23 -17.23
CA MET A 256 -4.08 -14.94 -17.36
C MET A 256 -3.28 -15.46 -16.16
N VAL A 257 -2.13 -16.07 -16.44
CA VAL A 257 -1.13 -16.41 -15.42
C VAL A 257 -0.13 -15.24 -15.34
N LEU A 258 -0.15 -14.51 -14.24
CA LEU A 258 0.70 -13.35 -13.99
C LEU A 258 2.07 -13.82 -13.45
N SER A 259 2.88 -14.43 -14.32
CA SER A 259 4.26 -14.80 -14.01
C SER A 259 5.15 -13.56 -13.85
N LYS A 260 6.32 -13.70 -13.20
CA LYS A 260 7.30 -12.60 -13.11
C LYS A 260 7.66 -12.02 -14.47
N LYS A 261 7.85 -12.87 -15.48
CA LYS A 261 8.18 -12.46 -16.84
C LYS A 261 7.06 -11.62 -17.46
N VAL A 262 5.82 -12.08 -17.34
CA VAL A 262 4.63 -11.35 -17.81
C VAL A 262 4.51 -10.00 -17.12
N LEU A 263 4.59 -9.97 -15.79
CA LEU A 263 4.50 -8.73 -15.00
C LEU A 263 5.67 -7.78 -15.29
N SER A 264 6.87 -8.30 -15.51
CA SER A 264 8.03 -7.47 -15.87
C SER A 264 7.82 -6.78 -17.21
N SER A 265 7.31 -7.51 -18.22
CA SER A 265 6.97 -6.92 -19.53
C SER A 265 5.90 -5.84 -19.39
N MET A 266 4.83 -6.11 -18.63
CA MET A 266 3.78 -5.13 -18.37
C MET A 266 4.30 -3.90 -17.62
N PHE A 267 5.23 -4.10 -16.69
CA PHE A 267 5.81 -3.02 -15.89
C PHE A 267 6.72 -2.11 -16.71
N GLU A 268 7.46 -2.64 -17.68
CA GLU A 268 8.24 -1.80 -18.60
C GLU A 268 7.35 -0.85 -19.40
N GLU A 269 6.20 -1.32 -19.88
CA GLU A 269 5.21 -0.45 -20.55
C GLU A 269 4.62 0.56 -19.55
N PHE A 270 4.28 0.10 -18.35
CA PHE A 270 3.69 0.92 -17.30
C PHE A 270 4.57 2.10 -16.86
N LYS A 271 5.91 1.96 -16.89
CA LYS A 271 6.85 3.06 -16.59
C LYS A 271 6.63 4.30 -17.44
N HIS A 272 6.17 4.13 -18.68
CA HIS A 272 5.87 5.25 -19.58
C HIS A 272 4.46 5.80 -19.38
N ILE A 273 3.54 4.99 -18.84
CA ILE A 273 2.15 5.39 -18.59
C ILE A 273 2.06 6.18 -17.29
N ASP A 274 2.66 5.71 -16.21
CA ASP A 274 2.63 6.41 -14.92
C ASP A 274 4.02 6.43 -14.26
N PRO A 275 4.95 7.23 -14.82
CA PRO A 275 6.27 7.39 -14.24
C PRO A 275 6.20 8.02 -12.85
N THR A 276 5.17 8.84 -12.57
CA THR A 276 5.05 9.56 -11.30
C THR A 276 4.82 8.65 -10.10
N THR A 277 4.09 7.54 -10.28
CA THR A 277 3.86 6.56 -9.22
C THR A 277 5.13 5.78 -8.84
N LEU A 278 6.14 5.75 -9.71
CA LEU A 278 7.38 5.01 -9.50
C LEU A 278 8.54 5.88 -8.97
N ASN A 279 8.33 7.18 -8.89
CA ASN A 279 9.33 8.15 -8.50
C ASN A 279 8.85 8.96 -7.30
N ARG A 280 9.75 9.30 -6.38
CA ARG A 280 9.43 10.16 -5.22
C ARG A 280 10.36 11.35 -5.17
N ASP A 281 9.81 12.53 -4.86
CA ASP A 281 10.62 13.71 -4.56
C ASP A 281 11.04 13.68 -3.09
N ILE A 282 12.33 13.48 -2.86
CA ILE A 282 12.95 13.44 -1.54
C ILE A 282 13.93 14.60 -1.46
N ARG A 283 13.55 15.66 -0.75
CA ARG A 283 14.39 16.86 -0.54
C ARG A 283 14.86 17.52 -1.85
N GLY A 284 14.02 17.54 -2.87
CA GLY A 284 14.32 18.13 -4.17
C GLY A 284 15.06 17.19 -5.13
N ALA A 285 15.37 15.96 -4.70
CA ALA A 285 15.91 14.92 -5.56
C ALA A 285 14.80 13.93 -5.96
N ASN A 286 14.66 13.69 -7.25
CA ASN A 286 13.73 12.68 -7.77
C ASN A 286 14.40 11.29 -7.70
N VAL A 287 13.84 10.39 -6.89
CA VAL A 287 14.38 9.05 -6.63
C VAL A 287 13.44 8.01 -7.23
N TYR A 288 13.98 7.14 -8.09
CA TYR A 288 13.28 5.97 -8.60
C TYR A 288 13.10 4.94 -7.49
N MET A 289 11.85 4.73 -7.09
CA MET A 289 11.47 3.92 -5.93
C MET A 289 10.16 3.16 -6.21
N PRO A 290 10.19 2.14 -7.09
CA PRO A 290 9.02 1.33 -7.35
C PRO A 290 8.62 0.54 -6.10
N PRO A 291 7.34 0.24 -5.84
CA PRO A 291 6.96 -0.63 -4.73
C PRO A 291 7.45 -2.06 -4.97
N TYR A 292 7.47 -2.88 -3.92
CA TYR A 292 7.54 -4.34 -4.05
C TYR A 292 6.19 -4.86 -4.54
N VAL A 293 6.19 -5.89 -5.38
CA VAL A 293 4.99 -6.59 -5.85
C VAL A 293 5.11 -8.05 -5.47
N ILE A 294 4.24 -8.48 -4.54
CA ILE A 294 4.18 -9.83 -4.01
C ILE A 294 3.14 -10.61 -4.82
N LEU A 295 3.61 -11.66 -5.48
CA LEU A 295 2.80 -12.58 -6.27
C LEU A 295 2.31 -13.70 -5.36
N VAL A 296 1.02 -13.67 -5.01
CA VAL A 296 0.42 -14.65 -4.11
C VAL A 296 -0.25 -15.79 -4.87
N PRO A 297 -0.19 -17.03 -4.36
CA PRO A 297 -0.95 -18.13 -4.94
C PRO A 297 -2.46 -17.91 -4.74
N GLY A 298 -3.25 -18.62 -5.55
CA GLY A 298 -4.70 -18.58 -5.49
C GLY A 298 -5.37 -17.93 -6.70
N TYR A 299 -6.64 -18.27 -6.88
CA TYR A 299 -7.47 -17.89 -8.02
C TYR A 299 -8.11 -16.52 -7.79
N GLY A 300 -7.29 -15.48 -7.93
CA GLY A 300 -7.64 -14.12 -7.58
C GLY A 300 -8.39 -13.33 -8.66
N GLU A 301 -9.11 -12.32 -8.20
CA GLU A 301 -9.83 -11.36 -9.05
C GLU A 301 -9.36 -9.92 -8.87
N VAL A 302 -8.67 -9.63 -7.76
CA VAL A 302 -8.26 -8.27 -7.41
C VAL A 302 -6.79 -8.23 -7.04
N GLY A 303 -6.14 -7.13 -7.39
CA GLY A 303 -4.83 -6.77 -6.85
C GLY A 303 -4.97 -5.46 -6.09
N PHE A 304 -4.16 -5.28 -5.06
CA PHE A 304 -4.35 -4.19 -4.12
C PHE A 304 -3.02 -3.73 -3.52
N CYS A 305 -3.01 -2.53 -2.94
CA CYS A 305 -1.87 -2.03 -2.17
C CYS A 305 -1.99 -2.50 -0.72
N TRP A 306 -1.09 -3.37 -0.25
CA TRP A 306 -1.02 -3.78 1.15
C TRP A 306 -0.59 -2.58 2.00
N GLU A 307 0.55 -1.97 1.64
CA GLU A 307 1.13 -0.83 2.35
C GLU A 307 1.70 0.20 1.37
N PRO A 308 1.37 1.49 1.50
CA PRO A 308 1.94 2.52 0.63
C PRO A 308 3.41 2.82 0.97
N VAL A 309 3.81 2.64 2.22
CA VAL A 309 5.16 2.86 2.71
C VAL A 309 5.53 1.81 3.75
N GLU A 310 6.82 1.65 4.02
CA GLU A 310 7.32 0.68 4.96
C GLU A 310 7.10 1.14 6.40
N GLY A 311 6.01 0.69 7.02
CA GLY A 311 5.60 1.16 8.36
C GLY A 311 5.38 2.66 8.39
N THR A 312 6.11 3.38 9.25
CA THR A 312 6.08 4.85 9.32
C THR A 312 7.16 5.53 8.47
N ASN A 313 8.02 4.76 7.82
CA ASN A 313 9.09 5.30 6.99
C ASN A 313 8.54 5.76 5.64
N ILE A 314 8.21 7.04 5.52
CA ILE A 314 7.75 7.66 4.27
C ILE A 314 8.76 7.51 3.10
N TYR A 315 10.02 7.21 3.40
CA TYR A 315 11.06 6.95 2.42
C TYR A 315 11.23 5.46 2.07
N GLY A 316 10.44 4.58 2.68
CA GLY A 316 10.45 3.13 2.43
C GLY A 316 9.53 2.74 1.27
N ARG A 317 9.85 1.63 0.59
CA ARG A 317 9.08 1.14 -0.56
C ARG A 317 7.71 0.63 -0.12
N GLY A 318 6.68 0.85 -0.93
CA GLY A 318 5.37 0.25 -0.72
C GLY A 318 5.35 -1.26 -1.04
N ARG A 319 4.29 -1.95 -0.62
CA ARG A 319 4.04 -3.38 -0.87
C ARG A 319 2.70 -3.55 -1.59
N LEU A 320 2.74 -4.07 -2.82
CA LEU A 320 1.58 -4.42 -3.63
C LEU A 320 1.41 -5.92 -3.65
N VAL A 321 0.16 -6.37 -3.83
CA VAL A 321 -0.19 -7.78 -3.88
C VAL A 321 -0.99 -8.05 -5.14
N VAL A 322 -0.58 -9.07 -5.88
CA VAL A 322 -1.20 -9.49 -7.15
C VAL A 322 -1.35 -11.01 -7.16
N PRO A 323 -2.50 -11.57 -7.61
CA PRO A 323 -2.64 -13.01 -7.80
C PRO A 323 -1.75 -13.52 -8.92
N ILE A 324 -1.20 -14.72 -8.76
CA ILE A 324 -0.60 -15.44 -9.89
C ILE A 324 -1.67 -15.88 -10.90
N PHE A 325 -2.81 -16.37 -10.42
CA PHE A 325 -3.90 -16.85 -11.27
C PHE A 325 -5.01 -15.81 -11.34
N SER A 326 -5.00 -15.00 -12.40
CA SER A 326 -5.96 -13.91 -12.56
C SER A 326 -7.15 -14.32 -13.43
N LYS A 327 -8.36 -14.20 -12.87
CA LYS A 327 -9.60 -14.30 -13.65
C LYS A 327 -9.89 -13.05 -14.49
N LYS A 328 -9.34 -11.89 -14.09
CA LYS A 328 -9.55 -10.59 -14.76
C LYS A 328 -8.37 -10.15 -15.63
N GLY A 329 -7.58 -11.10 -16.13
CA GLY A 329 -6.44 -10.81 -16.99
C GLY A 329 -5.40 -9.93 -16.28
N SER A 330 -4.99 -8.84 -16.92
CA SER A 330 -4.03 -7.87 -16.39
C SER A 330 -4.62 -6.88 -15.37
N GLU A 331 -5.95 -6.85 -15.18
CA GLU A 331 -6.62 -5.85 -14.35
C GLU A 331 -6.11 -5.79 -12.89
N PRO A 332 -5.88 -6.92 -12.17
CA PRO A 332 -5.37 -6.90 -10.80
C PRO A 332 -4.05 -6.14 -10.63
N PHE A 333 -3.16 -6.22 -11.62
CA PHE A 333 -1.89 -5.50 -11.60
C PHE A 333 -2.12 -3.99 -11.58
N PHE A 334 -2.98 -3.48 -12.48
CA PHE A 334 -3.29 -2.05 -12.55
C PHE A 334 -4.14 -1.58 -11.36
N GLN A 335 -5.02 -2.42 -10.82
CA GLN A 335 -5.75 -2.12 -9.59
C GLN A 335 -4.80 -1.90 -8.41
N ALA A 336 -3.79 -2.77 -8.25
CA ALA A 336 -2.80 -2.64 -7.18
C ALA A 336 -2.04 -1.31 -7.26
N PHE A 337 -1.61 -0.90 -8.47
CA PHE A 337 -0.96 0.39 -8.69
C PHE A 337 -1.90 1.59 -8.51
N GLY A 338 -3.16 1.49 -8.92
CA GLY A 338 -4.16 2.53 -8.70
C GLY A 338 -4.43 2.77 -7.22
N GLU A 339 -4.59 1.69 -6.44
CA GLU A 339 -4.80 1.81 -4.99
C GLU A 339 -3.54 2.33 -4.29
N TYR A 340 -2.37 1.89 -4.74
CA TYR A 340 -1.09 2.42 -4.26
C TYR A 340 -0.95 3.90 -4.51
N ARG A 341 -1.26 4.36 -5.72
CA ARG A 341 -1.21 5.77 -6.10
C ARG A 341 -2.12 6.61 -5.23
N TRP A 342 -3.34 6.16 -4.97
CA TRP A 342 -4.25 6.83 -4.05
C TRP A 342 -3.69 6.90 -2.62
N LYS A 343 -3.23 5.76 -2.09
CA LYS A 343 -2.75 5.68 -0.71
C LYS A 343 -1.46 6.47 -0.48
N ILE A 344 -0.49 6.39 -1.40
CA ILE A 344 0.78 7.13 -1.24
C ILE A 344 0.56 8.64 -1.30
N ASP A 345 -0.29 9.13 -2.21
CA ASP A 345 -0.60 10.57 -2.28
C ASP A 345 -1.34 11.05 -1.02
N LYS A 346 -2.20 10.19 -0.45
CA LYS A 346 -2.86 10.47 0.82
C LYS A 346 -1.85 10.59 1.98
N GLU A 347 -0.89 9.67 2.07
CA GLU A 347 0.16 9.71 3.10
C GLU A 347 1.06 10.94 2.94
N LEU A 348 1.46 11.26 1.71
CA LEU A 348 2.32 12.41 1.40
C LEU A 348 1.61 13.76 1.58
N SER A 349 0.28 13.79 1.61
CA SER A 349 -0.50 15.01 1.82
C SER A 349 -0.62 15.42 3.29
N PHE A 350 -0.08 14.65 4.24
CA PHE A 350 -0.05 14.95 5.67
C PHE A 350 -1.40 15.44 6.24
N GLY A 351 -2.50 14.77 5.86
CA GLY A 351 -3.86 15.09 6.32
C GLY A 351 -4.67 16.05 5.44
N ARG A 352 -4.05 16.73 4.46
CA ARG A 352 -4.74 17.64 3.51
C ARG A 352 -5.19 16.98 2.21
N TRP A 353 -5.32 15.65 2.22
CA TRP A 353 -5.61 14.85 1.03
C TRP A 353 -6.99 15.13 0.40
N MET A 354 -7.89 15.84 1.08
CA MET A 354 -9.20 16.26 0.55
C MET A 354 -9.19 17.69 -0.04
N GLU A 355 -8.15 18.48 0.22
CA GLU A 355 -8.12 19.90 -0.12
C GLU A 355 -7.30 20.17 -1.39
N GLU A 356 -6.15 19.52 -1.51
CA GLU A 356 -5.18 19.78 -2.57
C GLU A 356 -4.65 18.48 -3.21
N GLY A 357 -4.00 18.62 -4.37
CA GLY A 357 -3.35 17.52 -5.06
C GLY A 357 -4.30 16.60 -5.82
N LEU A 358 -3.79 15.43 -6.21
CA LEU A 358 -4.54 14.44 -6.99
C LEU A 358 -5.81 13.97 -6.24
N THR A 359 -5.63 13.55 -4.99
CA THR A 359 -6.71 13.01 -4.17
C THR A 359 -7.74 14.07 -3.82
N GLY A 360 -7.31 15.33 -3.59
CA GLY A 360 -8.19 16.43 -3.23
C GLY A 360 -9.09 16.86 -4.40
N GLU A 361 -8.49 17.10 -5.58
CA GLU A 361 -9.28 17.46 -6.77
C GLU A 361 -10.23 16.32 -7.20
N TYR A 362 -9.78 15.07 -7.09
CA TYR A 362 -10.64 13.92 -7.39
C TYR A 362 -11.78 13.77 -6.37
N TYR A 363 -11.50 14.00 -5.08
CA TYR A 363 -12.52 13.97 -4.03
C TYR A 363 -13.59 15.07 -4.23
N GLN A 364 -13.18 16.29 -4.57
CA GLN A 364 -14.12 17.38 -4.91
C GLN A 364 -14.99 17.04 -6.14
N TYR A 365 -14.42 16.37 -7.15
CA TYR A 365 -15.18 15.84 -8.28
C TYR A 365 -16.25 14.83 -7.82
N LEU A 366 -15.92 13.91 -6.91
CA LEU A 366 -16.87 12.95 -6.38
C LEU A 366 -17.99 13.63 -5.58
N GLU A 367 -17.68 14.61 -4.73
CA GLU A 367 -18.66 15.38 -3.96
C GLU A 367 -19.63 16.14 -4.87
N LYS A 368 -19.10 16.84 -5.88
CA LYS A 368 -19.90 17.56 -6.88
C LYS A 368 -20.87 16.64 -7.64
N ASN A 369 -20.50 15.38 -7.83
CA ASN A 369 -21.32 14.37 -8.49
C ASN A 369 -22.18 13.54 -7.51
N ASN A 370 -22.23 13.92 -6.22
CA ASN A 370 -22.97 13.22 -5.17
C ASN A 370 -22.68 11.71 -5.10
N TYR A 371 -21.42 11.32 -5.34
CA TYR A 371 -21.01 9.92 -5.26
C TYR A 371 -21.05 9.42 -3.81
N LYS A 372 -21.69 8.26 -3.58
CA LYS A 372 -21.93 7.70 -2.23
C LYS A 372 -21.07 6.48 -1.88
N GLY A 373 -20.18 6.06 -2.77
CA GLY A 373 -19.29 4.91 -2.55
C GLY A 373 -17.94 5.29 -1.95
N SER A 374 -17.05 4.31 -1.84
CA SER A 374 -15.66 4.52 -1.44
C SER A 374 -14.92 5.37 -2.50
N PRO A 375 -14.32 6.51 -2.12
CA PRO A 375 -13.52 7.33 -3.04
C PRO A 375 -12.36 6.56 -3.67
N VAL A 376 -11.74 5.65 -2.92
CA VAL A 376 -10.64 4.80 -3.38
C VAL A 376 -11.13 3.88 -4.49
N ASP A 377 -12.28 3.23 -4.32
CA ASP A 377 -12.80 2.28 -5.30
C ASP A 377 -13.20 2.98 -6.61
N ALA A 378 -13.78 4.18 -6.51
CA ALA A 378 -14.06 5.02 -7.67
C ALA A 378 -12.77 5.41 -8.40
N PHE A 379 -11.77 5.88 -7.65
CA PHE A 379 -10.48 6.25 -8.20
C PHE A 379 -9.78 5.08 -8.90
N VAL A 380 -9.72 3.91 -8.25
CA VAL A 380 -9.08 2.71 -8.81
C VAL A 380 -9.75 2.28 -10.10
N LYS A 381 -11.09 2.33 -10.16
CA LYS A 381 -11.84 2.02 -11.38
C LYS A 381 -11.49 2.97 -12.52
N ASP A 382 -11.45 4.27 -12.25
CA ASP A 382 -11.05 5.28 -13.25
C ASP A 382 -9.58 5.14 -13.63
N TYR A 383 -8.71 4.81 -12.67
CA TYR A 383 -7.28 4.57 -12.89
C TYR A 383 -7.05 3.39 -13.84
N VAL A 384 -7.76 2.28 -13.67
CA VAL A 384 -7.69 1.14 -14.58
C VAL A 384 -8.09 1.57 -16.01
N MET A 385 -9.14 2.40 -16.16
CA MET A 385 -9.52 2.94 -17.46
C MET A 385 -8.47 3.91 -18.02
N TRP A 386 -7.82 4.70 -17.18
CA TRP A 386 -6.73 5.59 -17.56
C TRP A 386 -5.57 4.84 -18.19
N VAL A 387 -5.07 3.81 -17.51
CA VAL A 387 -3.87 3.07 -17.93
C VAL A 387 -4.14 2.07 -19.05
N THR A 388 -5.37 1.54 -19.16
CA THR A 388 -5.70 0.53 -20.18
C THR A 388 -6.43 1.07 -21.42
N LYS A 389 -7.16 2.18 -21.31
CA LYS A 389 -7.99 2.75 -22.40
C LYS A 389 -7.50 4.12 -22.83
N GLU A 390 -7.35 5.05 -21.90
CA GLU A 390 -6.95 6.42 -22.24
C GLU A 390 -5.50 6.48 -22.76
N ALA A 391 -4.60 5.70 -22.16
CA ALA A 391 -3.21 5.55 -22.63
C ALA A 391 -3.13 4.99 -24.07
N SER A 392 -4.15 4.25 -24.52
CA SER A 392 -4.26 3.75 -25.90
C SER A 392 -5.12 4.63 -26.82
N GLY A 393 -5.56 5.80 -26.35
CA GLY A 393 -6.38 6.76 -27.10
C GLY A 393 -7.88 6.48 -27.11
N ILE A 394 -8.35 5.47 -26.38
CA ILE A 394 -9.78 5.16 -26.24
C ILE A 394 -10.35 6.01 -25.10
N GLN A 395 -11.12 7.03 -25.45
CA GLN A 395 -11.75 7.94 -24.49
C GLN A 395 -12.93 7.25 -23.78
N LYS A 396 -12.74 6.90 -22.50
CA LYS A 396 -13.76 6.30 -21.64
C LYS A 396 -14.02 7.09 -20.36
N LEU A 397 -13.05 7.86 -19.89
CA LEU A 397 -13.18 8.65 -18.68
C LEU A 397 -14.08 9.86 -18.87
N ASP A 398 -14.68 10.31 -17.77
CA ASP A 398 -15.30 11.62 -17.72
C ASP A 398 -14.28 12.72 -18.05
N LYS A 399 -14.74 13.83 -18.63
CA LYS A 399 -13.90 14.96 -19.01
C LYS A 399 -13.16 15.55 -17.80
N GLU A 400 -13.82 15.70 -16.67
CA GLU A 400 -13.23 16.27 -15.45
C GLU A 400 -12.14 15.34 -14.89
N VAL A 401 -12.43 14.04 -14.77
CA VAL A 401 -11.46 13.03 -14.32
C VAL A 401 -10.23 12.98 -15.23
N ARG A 402 -10.43 12.97 -16.55
CA ARG A 402 -9.32 12.99 -17.52
C ARG A 402 -8.42 14.21 -17.33
N ASN A 403 -8.99 15.37 -17.06
CA ASN A 403 -8.21 16.59 -16.83
C ASN A 403 -7.40 16.51 -15.53
N ILE A 404 -7.99 15.96 -14.46
CA ILE A 404 -7.30 15.72 -13.18
C ILE A 404 -6.13 14.77 -13.42
N PHE A 405 -6.36 13.62 -14.05
CA PHE A 405 -5.33 12.61 -14.29
C PHE A 405 -4.24 13.12 -15.22
N TRP A 406 -4.58 13.83 -16.30
CA TRP A 406 -3.58 14.44 -17.19
C TRP A 406 -2.63 15.40 -16.47
N ARG A 407 -3.14 16.11 -15.44
CA ARG A 407 -2.37 17.07 -14.66
C ARG A 407 -1.47 16.41 -13.61
N TYR A 408 -2.00 15.43 -12.87
CA TYR A 408 -1.35 14.86 -11.68
C TYR A 408 -0.72 13.49 -11.89
N MET A 409 -1.08 12.79 -12.96
CA MET A 409 -0.51 11.53 -13.42
C MET A 409 -0.19 11.64 -14.93
N PRO A 410 0.64 12.62 -15.32
CA PRO A 410 0.92 12.85 -16.73
C PRO A 410 1.60 11.63 -17.34
N PHE A 411 1.07 11.18 -18.49
CA PHE A 411 1.78 10.23 -19.34
C PHE A 411 3.16 10.78 -19.75
N ASP A 412 4.08 9.87 -20.08
CA ASP A 412 5.32 10.25 -20.75
C ASP A 412 5.05 11.03 -22.05
N ASP A 413 5.94 11.95 -22.40
CA ASP A 413 5.80 12.83 -23.56
C ASP A 413 5.61 12.03 -24.86
N SER A 414 6.24 10.86 -24.98
CA SER A 414 6.09 9.96 -26.14
C SER A 414 4.66 9.45 -26.31
N ILE A 415 3.95 9.18 -25.21
CA ILE A 415 2.53 8.77 -25.23
C ILE A 415 1.67 10.00 -25.53
N LYS A 416 1.93 11.14 -24.89
CA LYS A 416 1.17 12.38 -25.13
C LYS A 416 1.21 12.80 -26.60
N GLU A 417 2.37 12.71 -27.25
CA GLU A 417 2.50 13.02 -28.67
C GLU A 417 1.68 12.05 -29.55
N LYS A 418 1.73 10.74 -29.27
CA LYS A 418 0.90 9.76 -29.99
C LYS A 418 -0.58 10.05 -29.83
N LEU A 419 -1.03 10.29 -28.59
CA LEU A 419 -2.43 10.61 -28.30
C LEU A 419 -2.90 11.91 -28.98
N SER A 420 -2.04 12.91 -29.07
CA SER A 420 -2.35 14.18 -29.75
C SER A 420 -2.69 14.01 -31.23
N LYS A 421 -2.16 12.97 -31.88
CA LYS A 421 -2.45 12.63 -33.29
C LYS A 421 -3.74 11.82 -33.46
N VAL A 422 -4.19 11.17 -32.39
CA VAL A 422 -5.38 10.29 -32.41
C VAL A 422 -6.66 11.05 -32.11
N SER A 423 -6.62 12.04 -31.20
CA SER A 423 -7.81 12.83 -30.88
C SER A 423 -7.51 14.29 -30.58
N TYR A 424 -8.43 15.14 -31.06
CA TYR A 424 -8.45 16.57 -30.78
C TYR A 424 -8.45 16.91 -29.28
N VAL A 425 -9.11 16.09 -28.44
CA VAL A 425 -9.13 16.32 -26.98
C VAL A 425 -7.72 16.23 -26.40
N TYR A 426 -6.96 15.20 -26.74
CA TYR A 426 -5.58 15.05 -26.27
C TYR A 426 -4.64 16.05 -26.95
N GLN A 427 -4.91 16.43 -28.20
CA GLN A 427 -4.17 17.50 -28.88
C GLN A 427 -4.24 18.81 -28.08
N GLN A 428 -5.45 19.22 -27.66
CA GLN A 428 -5.63 20.43 -26.86
C GLN A 428 -4.91 20.35 -25.50
N LEU A 429 -4.97 19.19 -24.83
CA LEU A 429 -4.28 18.99 -23.56
C LEU A 429 -2.77 19.06 -23.72
N TRP A 430 -2.23 18.45 -24.78
CA TRP A 430 -0.81 18.47 -25.07
C TRP A 430 -0.29 19.86 -25.42
N GLU A 431 -1.00 20.59 -26.29
CA GLU A 431 -0.65 21.97 -26.62
C GLU A 431 -0.65 22.88 -25.39
N LYS A 432 -1.60 22.68 -24.47
CA LYS A 432 -1.68 23.43 -23.21
C LYS A 432 -0.45 23.17 -22.33
N ASP A 433 0.01 21.92 -22.24
CA ASP A 433 1.24 21.56 -21.52
C ASP A 433 2.47 22.23 -22.14
N LEU A 434 2.60 22.19 -23.47
CA LEU A 434 3.71 22.82 -24.19
C LEU A 434 3.75 24.34 -23.99
N ARG A 435 2.58 25.01 -23.99
CA ARG A 435 2.49 26.46 -23.71
C ARG A 435 2.89 26.78 -22.27
N LYS A 436 2.47 25.97 -21.29
CA LYS A 436 2.84 26.14 -19.88
C LYS A 436 4.35 25.99 -19.67
N ARG A 437 5.00 25.01 -20.32
CA ARG A 437 6.46 24.82 -20.24
C ARG A 437 7.22 26.03 -20.78
N LYS A 438 6.87 26.50 -21.98
CA LYS A 438 7.47 27.72 -22.60
C LYS A 438 7.31 28.98 -21.73
N SER A 439 6.26 29.06 -20.93
CA SER A 439 6.03 30.19 -20.01
C SER A 439 6.85 30.11 -18.72
N LYS A 440 7.37 28.93 -18.34
CA LYS A 440 8.23 28.76 -17.15
C LYS A 440 9.72 28.95 -17.47
N GLU A 441 10.09 28.82 -18.74
CA GLU A 441 11.46 29.00 -19.25
C GLU A 441 11.77 30.46 -19.61
N ARG A 442 10.75 31.32 -19.67
CA ARG A 442 10.85 32.77 -19.79
C ARG A 442 10.77 33.41 -18.42
#